data_AF-A0A7J3XBQ5-F1
#
_entry.id   AF-A0A7J3XBQ5-F1
#
_cell.length_a   1.000
_cell.length_b   1.000
_cell.length_c   1.000
_cell.angle_alpha   90.00
_cell.angle_beta   90.00
_cell.angle_gamma   90.00
#
_symmetry.space_group_name_H-M   'P 1'
#
loop_
_entity.id
_entity.type
_entity.pdbx_description
1 polymer ?
#
loop_
_entity_poly.entity_id
_entity_poly.type
_entity_poly.pdbx_seq_one_letter_code
_entity_poly.pdbx_strand_id
1 'polypeptide(L)'
;MSLRGSSSCEGHGDGWGYVLVGVLEGGEELVDHYRSTRPVYEDPHALSKLRGSAEGMAFWLVVAHSRRRAEGSVRIGNTHPLHYTWREFDMWVAHNGVVDANAISRDLGVPRAEDTTDTYYLGEFIYRSLRSLSLSDIVEKVREASKYTKTAMNTSILFYVKGKAILVVTSYLNPDKLGDSKVVDYYKLYLLQSLDGSATFSSSILKYYRALNEIVSGIPLQSGIVVEVDLRRLEVARVPFRF
;
A
#
# COMPACT_ATOMS: atom_id res chain seq x y z
N MET A 1 -23.47 15.53 -1.64
CA MET A 1 -24.65 15.30 -0.78
C MET A 1 -24.38 14.07 0.07
N SER A 2 -24.10 14.25 1.36
CA SER A 2 -23.97 13.14 2.32
C SER A 2 -25.38 12.69 2.68
N LEU A 3 -25.76 11.47 2.28
CA LEU A 3 -26.99 10.84 2.76
C LEU A 3 -26.73 10.20 4.12
N ARG A 4 -26.52 11.06 5.12
CA ARG A 4 -26.84 10.90 6.55
C ARG A 4 -26.31 12.14 7.25
N GLY A 5 -27.24 12.90 7.85
CA GLY A 5 -26.97 14.14 8.56
C GLY A 5 -26.17 13.95 9.85
N SER A 6 -24.89 13.63 9.72
CA SER A 6 -23.87 13.96 10.70
C SER A 6 -22.91 14.96 10.05
N SER A 7 -22.77 16.14 10.65
CA SER A 7 -21.98 17.29 10.18
C SER A 7 -20.45 17.10 10.22
N SER A 8 -19.97 15.86 10.22
CA SER A 8 -18.56 15.53 10.01
C SER A 8 -18.47 14.21 9.27
N CYS A 9 -18.03 14.23 8.01
CA CYS A 9 -17.36 13.05 7.49
C CYS A 9 -16.11 12.84 8.35
N GLU A 10 -16.05 11.80 9.18
CA GLU A 10 -14.81 11.29 9.76
C GLU A 10 -13.93 10.66 8.66
N GLY A 11 -13.71 11.39 7.57
CA GLY A 11 -13.07 10.92 6.36
C GLY A 11 -11.55 10.87 6.49
N HIS A 12 -10.91 10.11 5.61
CA HIS A 12 -9.46 10.15 5.39
C HIS A 12 -9.11 11.43 4.63
N GLY A 13 -9.11 12.56 5.36
CA GLY A 13 -9.04 13.92 4.81
C GLY A 13 -7.62 14.46 4.57
N ASP A 14 -6.58 13.77 5.05
CA ASP A 14 -5.23 14.33 5.19
C ASP A 14 -4.34 14.13 3.94
N GLY A 15 -4.97 13.95 2.78
CA GLY A 15 -4.32 13.70 1.50
C GLY A 15 -4.56 12.31 0.94
N TRP A 16 -4.18 12.12 -0.33
CA TRP A 16 -4.20 10.83 -1.01
C TRP A 16 -3.13 10.76 -2.08
N GLY A 17 -2.88 9.57 -2.57
CA GLY A 17 -2.01 9.35 -3.71
C GLY A 17 -2.20 7.98 -4.30
N TYR A 18 -1.55 7.78 -5.44
CA TYR A 18 -1.44 6.49 -6.10
C TYR A 18 -0.08 6.33 -6.77
N VAL A 19 0.33 5.09 -6.95
CA VAL A 19 1.27 4.70 -7.99
C VAL A 19 0.59 3.67 -8.88
N LEU A 20 0.71 3.87 -10.18
CA LEU A 20 0.35 2.91 -11.21
C LEU A 20 1.62 2.46 -11.91
N VAL A 21 1.79 1.16 -12.10
CA VAL A 21 2.86 0.56 -12.91
C VAL A 21 2.20 -0.39 -13.89
N GLY A 22 2.54 -0.30 -15.17
CA GLY A 22 1.91 -1.13 -16.19
C GLY A 22 2.67 -1.17 -17.50
N VAL A 23 2.06 -1.84 -18.47
CA VAL A 23 2.56 -1.96 -19.84
C VAL A 23 1.45 -1.55 -20.79
N LEU A 24 1.76 -0.64 -21.71
CA LEU A 24 0.88 -0.24 -22.80
C LEU A 24 0.70 -1.40 -23.79
N GLU A 25 -0.37 -1.39 -24.59
CA GLU A 25 -0.57 -2.38 -25.67
C GLU A 25 0.61 -2.45 -26.66
N GLY A 26 1.37 -1.35 -26.82
CA GLY A 26 2.60 -1.29 -27.61
C GLY A 26 3.85 -1.90 -26.96
N GLY A 27 3.76 -2.43 -25.73
CA GLY A 27 4.86 -3.06 -25.00
C GLY A 27 5.73 -2.10 -24.18
N GLU A 28 5.42 -0.80 -24.18
CA GLU A 28 6.13 0.22 -23.39
C GLU A 28 5.69 0.16 -21.92
N GLU A 29 6.65 0.17 -21.01
CA GLU A 29 6.39 0.21 -19.57
C GLU A 29 6.12 1.66 -19.12
N LEU A 30 5.08 1.87 -18.32
CA LEU A 30 4.71 3.17 -17.77
C LEU A 30 4.62 3.12 -16.24
N VAL A 31 5.13 4.17 -15.59
CA VAL A 31 4.91 4.44 -14.17
C VAL A 31 4.25 5.82 -14.03
N ASP A 32 3.07 5.87 -13.40
CA ASP A 32 2.41 7.13 -13.03
C ASP A 32 2.26 7.22 -11.50
N HIS A 33 2.97 8.16 -10.88
CA HIS A 33 2.93 8.41 -9.44
C HIS A 33 2.36 9.80 -9.17
N TYR A 34 1.38 9.85 -8.26
CA TYR A 34 0.72 11.08 -7.86
C TYR A 34 0.49 11.11 -6.35
N ARG A 35 0.64 12.30 -5.77
CA ARG A 35 0.32 12.58 -4.36
C ARG A 35 -0.25 13.98 -4.21
N SER A 36 -1.21 14.12 -3.31
CA SER A 36 -1.90 15.37 -2.99
C SER A 36 -2.17 15.46 -1.50
N THR A 37 -2.12 16.68 -0.95
CA THR A 37 -2.64 16.97 0.39
C THR A 37 -4.15 17.20 0.40
N ARG A 38 -4.78 17.38 -0.76
CA ARG A 38 -6.25 17.39 -0.88
C ARG A 38 -6.78 15.98 -0.69
N PRO A 39 -7.97 15.76 -0.13
CA PRO A 39 -8.57 14.43 -0.08
C PRO A 39 -9.05 13.96 -1.46
N VAL A 40 -9.14 12.63 -1.63
CA VAL A 40 -9.51 12.01 -2.92
C VAL A 40 -10.85 12.49 -3.47
N TYR A 41 -11.84 12.74 -2.61
CA TYR A 41 -13.17 13.19 -3.02
C TYR A 41 -13.23 14.68 -3.43
N GLU A 42 -12.13 15.42 -3.29
CA GLU A 42 -11.96 16.81 -3.76
C GLU A 42 -10.93 16.91 -4.90
N ASP A 43 -10.52 15.78 -5.48
CA ASP A 43 -9.47 15.72 -6.49
C ASP A 43 -9.89 15.00 -7.79
N PRO A 44 -10.93 15.49 -8.49
CA PRO A 44 -11.44 14.84 -9.70
C PRO A 44 -10.41 14.83 -10.84
N HIS A 45 -9.50 15.81 -10.88
CA HIS A 45 -8.47 15.88 -11.92
C HIS A 45 -7.51 14.69 -11.84
N ALA A 46 -6.99 14.39 -10.64
CA ALA A 46 -6.08 13.25 -10.49
C ALA A 46 -6.79 11.90 -10.62
N LEU A 47 -8.09 11.80 -10.28
CA LEU A 47 -8.89 10.61 -10.60
C LEU A 47 -9.05 10.41 -12.11
N SER A 48 -9.30 11.48 -12.86
CA SER A 48 -9.35 11.44 -14.32
C SER A 48 -8.00 11.05 -14.93
N LYS A 49 -6.91 11.57 -14.38
CA LYS A 49 -5.55 11.22 -14.81
C LYS A 49 -5.24 9.73 -14.58
N LEU A 50 -5.56 9.22 -13.39
CA LEU A 50 -5.38 7.79 -13.08
C LEU A 50 -6.16 6.90 -14.05
N ARG A 51 -7.44 7.23 -14.30
CA ARG A 51 -8.26 6.48 -15.26
C ARG A 51 -7.67 6.53 -16.66
N GLY A 52 -7.34 7.72 -17.16
CA GLY A 52 -6.76 7.88 -18.49
C GLY A 52 -5.39 7.21 -18.64
N SER A 53 -4.61 7.09 -17.56
CA SER A 53 -3.34 6.37 -17.58
C SER A 53 -3.52 4.86 -17.68
N ALA A 54 -4.60 4.31 -17.09
CA ALA A 54 -4.92 2.89 -17.19
C ALA A 54 -5.59 2.53 -18.53
N GLU A 55 -6.21 3.49 -19.22
CA GLU A 55 -6.76 3.30 -20.57
C GLU A 55 -5.63 2.99 -21.57
N GLY A 56 -5.79 1.91 -22.36
CA GLY A 56 -4.77 1.47 -23.33
C GLY A 56 -3.60 0.67 -22.74
N MET A 57 -3.68 0.31 -21.45
CA MET A 57 -2.75 -0.64 -20.84
C MET A 57 -3.19 -2.08 -21.07
N ALA A 58 -2.26 -2.91 -21.55
CA ALA A 58 -2.44 -4.36 -21.61
C ALA A 58 -2.45 -4.97 -20.20
N PHE A 59 -1.71 -4.38 -19.27
CA PHE A 59 -1.66 -4.80 -17.87
C PHE A 59 -1.25 -3.65 -16.96
N TRP A 60 -1.79 -3.62 -15.74
CA TRP A 60 -1.38 -2.65 -14.72
C TRP A 60 -1.57 -3.16 -13.28
N LEU A 61 -0.76 -2.60 -12.38
CA LEU A 61 -0.90 -2.67 -10.93
C LEU A 61 -1.09 -1.25 -10.41
N VAL A 62 -1.95 -1.09 -9.41
CA VAL A 62 -2.14 0.18 -8.71
C VAL A 62 -2.05 -0.01 -7.21
N VAL A 63 -1.34 0.91 -6.55
CA VAL A 63 -1.42 1.10 -5.11
C VAL A 63 -1.95 2.50 -4.85
N ALA A 64 -3.11 2.61 -4.22
CA ALA A 64 -3.73 3.88 -3.86
C ALA A 64 -4.00 3.93 -2.36
N HIS A 65 -3.87 5.12 -1.76
CA HIS A 65 -4.07 5.29 -0.32
C HIS A 65 -4.65 6.66 0.00
N SER A 66 -5.72 6.70 0.81
CA SER A 66 -6.23 7.92 1.43
C SER A 66 -5.74 8.00 2.88
N ARG A 67 -5.04 9.08 3.21
CA ARG A 67 -4.38 9.25 4.50
C ARG A 67 -5.37 9.76 5.55
N ARG A 68 -5.36 9.09 6.70
CA ARG A 68 -5.82 9.65 7.98
C ARG A 68 -4.60 9.71 8.88
N ARG A 69 -4.22 10.90 9.29
CA ARG A 69 -2.95 11.17 9.97
C ARG A 69 -2.92 10.52 11.36
N ALA A 70 -1.88 9.73 11.62
CA ALA A 70 -1.46 9.33 12.97
C ALA A 70 -0.22 10.13 13.42
N GLU A 71 0.78 10.31 12.53
CA GLU A 71 2.05 11.01 12.80
C GLU A 71 2.49 11.86 11.60
N GLY A 72 3.30 12.91 11.84
CA GLY A 72 3.84 13.84 10.83
C GLY A 72 2.80 14.79 10.21
N SER A 73 3.17 16.01 9.85
CA SER A 73 2.24 17.03 9.31
C SER A 73 1.55 16.62 8.01
N VAL A 74 0.47 17.34 7.67
CA VAL A 74 -0.21 17.24 6.37
C VAL A 74 0.65 17.94 5.32
N ARG A 75 1.54 17.17 4.69
CA ARG A 75 2.43 17.62 3.63
C ARG A 75 2.64 16.48 2.63
N ILE A 76 2.96 16.84 1.39
CA ILE A 76 3.19 15.88 0.30
C ILE A 76 4.24 14.82 0.70
N GLY A 77 5.30 15.21 1.42
CA GLY A 77 6.36 14.30 1.89
C GLY A 77 5.89 13.21 2.84
N ASN A 78 4.73 13.36 3.49
CA ASN A 78 4.12 12.36 4.37
C ASN A 78 2.88 11.69 3.74
N THR A 79 2.50 12.08 2.52
CA THR A 79 1.36 11.48 1.81
C THR A 79 1.81 10.19 1.11
N HIS A 80 1.08 9.10 1.34
CA HIS A 80 1.34 7.80 0.72
C HIS A 80 0.81 7.76 -0.74
N PRO A 81 1.36 6.90 -1.61
CA PRO A 81 2.53 6.04 -1.39
C PRO A 81 3.86 6.81 -1.38
N LEU A 82 4.73 6.54 -0.40
CA LEU A 82 6.08 7.09 -0.35
C LEU A 82 7.00 6.37 -1.33
N HIS A 83 7.89 7.08 -2.02
CA HIS A 83 8.74 6.56 -3.10
C HIS A 83 10.23 6.57 -2.72
N TYR A 84 10.92 5.47 -3.01
CA TYR A 84 12.35 5.26 -2.81
C TYR A 84 12.97 4.78 -4.13
N THR A 85 14.06 5.42 -4.57
CA THR A 85 14.60 5.26 -5.94
C THR A 85 16.13 5.38 -6.00
N TRP A 86 16.82 5.24 -4.87
CA TRP A 86 18.29 5.39 -4.81
C TRP A 86 19.06 4.09 -5.07
N ARG A 87 18.38 3.01 -5.47
CA ARG A 87 18.94 1.70 -5.88
C ARG A 87 18.54 1.39 -7.32
N GLU A 88 18.99 0.26 -7.84
CA GLU A 88 18.64 -0.29 -9.17
C GLU A 88 17.15 -0.64 -9.35
N PHE A 89 16.32 -0.36 -8.36
CA PHE A 89 14.89 -0.58 -8.38
C PHE A 89 14.17 0.49 -7.57
N ASP A 90 12.94 0.75 -7.97
CA ASP A 90 12.04 1.64 -7.26
C ASP A 90 11.18 0.88 -6.27
N MET A 91 10.83 1.53 -5.16
CA MET A 91 9.87 1.02 -4.19
C MET A 91 8.87 2.11 -3.82
N TRP A 92 7.59 1.77 -3.85
CA TRP A 92 6.52 2.58 -3.26
C TRP A 92 5.89 1.86 -2.08
N VAL A 93 5.59 2.58 -1.01
CA VAL A 93 4.91 2.00 0.16
C VAL A 93 3.73 2.86 0.59
N ALA A 94 2.58 2.20 0.74
CA ALA A 94 1.45 2.70 1.50
C ALA A 94 1.28 1.83 2.75
N HIS A 95 0.94 2.47 3.87
CA HIS A 95 0.83 1.81 5.17
C HIS A 95 -0.40 2.34 5.92
N ASN A 96 -1.21 1.41 6.42
CA ASN A 96 -2.31 1.66 7.35
C ASN A 96 -1.97 0.98 8.67
N GLY A 97 -1.63 1.79 9.67
CA GLY A 97 -1.14 1.30 10.95
C GLY A 97 -0.17 2.28 11.57
N VAL A 98 0.56 1.82 12.58
CA VAL A 98 1.57 2.58 13.30
C VAL A 98 2.73 1.66 13.64
N VAL A 99 3.96 2.07 13.31
CA VAL A 99 5.20 1.39 13.71
C VAL A 99 6.06 2.26 14.64
N ASP A 100 7.02 1.65 15.33
CA ASP A 100 8.00 2.35 16.13
C ASP A 100 9.12 2.97 15.28
N ALA A 101 8.84 4.16 14.73
CA ALA A 101 9.82 4.94 13.98
C ALA A 101 11.12 5.24 14.77
N ASN A 102 11.03 5.36 16.10
CA ASN A 102 12.20 5.61 16.95
C ASN A 102 13.06 4.35 17.09
N ALA A 103 12.45 3.16 17.21
CA ALA A 103 13.19 1.91 17.19
C ALA A 103 13.84 1.66 15.83
N ILE A 104 13.11 1.88 14.74
CA ILE A 104 13.64 1.70 13.39
C ILE A 104 14.81 2.66 13.12
N SER A 105 14.66 3.95 13.44
CA SER A 105 15.72 4.94 13.23
C SER A 105 17.00 4.60 14.00
N ARG A 106 16.87 4.15 15.26
CA ARG A 106 18.02 3.64 16.04
C ARG A 106 18.69 2.44 15.38
N ASP A 107 17.91 1.44 14.97
CA ASP A 107 18.45 0.21 14.37
C ASP A 107 19.12 0.45 13.01
N LEU A 108 18.63 1.43 12.25
CA LEU A 108 19.24 1.87 10.99
C LEU A 108 20.39 2.86 11.17
N GLY A 109 20.59 3.41 12.37
CA GLY A 109 21.55 4.48 12.62
C GLY A 109 21.25 5.78 11.84
N VAL A 110 19.97 6.04 11.53
CA VAL A 110 19.53 7.26 10.82
C VAL A 110 18.87 8.24 11.79
N PRO A 111 19.08 9.56 11.66
CA PRO A 111 18.41 10.54 12.52
C PRO A 111 16.89 10.51 12.38
N ARG A 112 16.18 10.66 13.51
CA ARG A 112 14.73 10.87 13.52
C ARG A 112 14.43 12.35 13.26
N ALA A 113 13.81 12.66 12.13
CA ALA A 113 13.25 13.99 11.86
C ALA A 113 11.83 14.10 12.41
N GLU A 114 11.53 15.07 13.28
CA GLU A 114 10.25 15.17 14.00
C GLU A 114 9.00 15.20 13.10
N ASP A 115 9.06 15.84 11.93
CA ASP A 115 7.91 16.01 11.03
C ASP A 115 7.75 14.91 9.97
N THR A 116 8.36 13.74 10.20
CA THR A 116 8.34 12.62 9.25
C THR A 116 7.43 11.50 9.76
N THR A 117 6.57 10.95 8.89
CA THR A 117 5.68 9.82 9.23
C THR A 117 6.48 8.54 9.54
N ASP A 118 5.97 7.72 10.45
CA ASP A 118 6.48 6.37 10.73
C ASP A 118 6.61 5.46 9.50
N THR A 119 5.69 5.58 8.52
CA THR A 119 5.78 4.87 7.23
C THR A 119 7.06 5.15 6.47
N TYR A 120 7.66 6.34 6.65
CA TYR A 120 8.95 6.65 6.04
C TYR A 120 10.04 5.73 6.60
N TYR A 121 10.10 5.57 7.92
CA TYR A 121 11.09 4.70 8.54
C TYR A 121 10.83 3.23 8.24
N LEU A 122 9.55 2.81 8.20
CA LEU A 122 9.19 1.46 7.73
C LEU A 122 9.71 1.19 6.31
N GLY A 123 9.50 2.15 5.40
CA GLY A 123 10.01 2.07 4.04
C GLY A 123 11.53 2.05 3.97
N GLU A 124 12.21 2.95 4.68
CA GLU A 124 13.68 2.96 4.78
C GLU A 124 14.23 1.63 5.31
N PHE A 125 13.60 1.03 6.33
CA PHE A 125 14.02 -0.26 6.88
C PHE A 125 13.97 -1.36 5.83
N ILE A 126 12.83 -1.50 5.15
CA ILE A 126 12.65 -2.52 4.12
C ILE A 126 13.59 -2.25 2.95
N TYR A 127 13.60 -1.03 2.42
CA TYR A 127 14.38 -0.66 1.23
C TYR A 127 15.89 -0.80 1.44
N ARG A 128 16.42 -0.45 2.63
CA ARG A 128 17.86 -0.60 2.96
C ARG A 128 18.26 -2.04 3.25
N SER A 129 17.38 -2.83 3.86
CA SER A 129 17.71 -4.18 4.31
C SER A 129 17.68 -5.24 3.21
N LEU A 130 17.01 -4.97 2.09
CA LEU A 130 16.95 -5.88 0.95
C LEU A 130 18.33 -6.10 0.32
N ARG A 131 18.69 -7.35 0.10
CA ARG A 131 19.88 -7.77 -0.67
C ARG A 131 19.56 -7.91 -2.15
N SER A 132 18.33 -8.28 -2.49
CA SER A 132 17.85 -8.54 -3.86
C SER A 132 16.33 -8.39 -3.96
N LEU A 133 15.78 -8.37 -5.19
CA LEU A 133 14.34 -8.49 -5.44
C LEU A 133 13.86 -9.95 -5.58
N SER A 134 14.45 -10.86 -4.81
CA SER A 134 13.95 -12.23 -4.70
C SER A 134 12.79 -12.30 -3.71
N LEU A 135 11.80 -13.16 -4.00
CA LEU A 135 10.61 -13.30 -3.15
C LEU A 135 10.97 -13.66 -1.69
N SER A 136 11.97 -14.53 -1.49
CA SER A 136 12.41 -14.95 -0.17
C SER A 136 13.01 -13.80 0.64
N ASP A 137 13.88 -13.01 0.03
CA ASP A 137 14.51 -11.85 0.69
C ASP A 137 13.47 -10.76 1.01
N ILE A 138 12.56 -10.47 0.07
CA ILE A 138 11.45 -9.54 0.29
C ILE A 138 10.57 -9.97 1.46
N VAL A 139 10.10 -11.23 1.45
CA VAL A 139 9.25 -11.75 2.53
C VAL A 139 9.99 -11.78 3.86
N GLU A 140 11.27 -12.14 3.88
CA GLU A 140 12.10 -12.10 5.08
C GLU A 140 12.16 -10.69 5.67
N LYS A 141 12.45 -9.67 4.86
CA LYS A 141 12.60 -8.29 5.35
C LYS A 141 11.28 -7.65 5.76
N VAL A 142 10.20 -7.97 5.06
CA VAL A 142 8.85 -7.57 5.47
C VAL A 142 8.45 -8.24 6.79
N ARG A 143 8.77 -9.52 7.00
CA ARG A 143 8.56 -10.19 8.29
C ARG A 143 9.39 -9.57 9.40
N GLU A 144 10.66 -9.29 9.13
CA GLU A 144 11.54 -8.67 10.11
C GLU A 144 11.01 -7.31 10.55
N ALA A 145 10.49 -6.51 9.62
CA ALA A 145 9.88 -5.21 9.91
C ALA A 145 8.68 -5.30 10.88
N SER A 146 7.96 -6.43 10.91
CA SER A 146 6.78 -6.60 11.76
C SER A 146 7.07 -6.44 13.26
N LYS A 147 8.32 -6.67 13.69
CA LYS A 147 8.76 -6.49 15.09
C LYS A 147 8.62 -5.06 15.60
N TYR A 148 8.53 -4.08 14.71
CA TYR A 148 8.34 -2.67 15.07
C TYR A 148 6.87 -2.26 15.13
N THR A 149 5.92 -3.15 14.90
CA THR A 149 4.49 -2.80 14.81
C THR A 149 3.92 -2.39 16.16
N LYS A 150 3.35 -1.19 16.25
CA LYS A 150 2.61 -0.72 17.46
C LYS A 150 1.11 -1.01 17.38
N THR A 151 0.51 -0.88 16.20
CA THR A 151 -0.93 -1.17 16.00
C THR A 151 -1.14 -2.25 14.94
N ALA A 152 -0.92 -1.92 13.69
CA ALA A 152 -0.95 -2.81 12.55
C ALA A 152 0.19 -2.45 11.60
N MET A 153 0.56 -3.38 10.74
CA MET A 153 1.45 -3.16 9.62
C MET A 153 0.73 -3.68 8.37
N ASN A 154 -0.40 -3.05 8.05
CA ASN A 154 -1.10 -3.32 6.79
C ASN A 154 -0.48 -2.45 5.71
N THR A 155 0.26 -3.07 4.80
CA THR A 155 1.02 -2.35 3.78
C THR A 155 0.65 -2.81 2.39
N SER A 156 0.86 -1.92 1.43
CA SER A 156 0.98 -2.24 0.02
C SER A 156 2.32 -1.68 -0.44
N ILE A 157 3.26 -2.57 -0.74
CA ILE A 157 4.63 -2.26 -1.12
C ILE A 157 4.84 -2.70 -2.56
N LEU A 158 5.04 -1.76 -3.46
CA LEU A 158 5.26 -2.02 -4.88
C LEU A 158 6.73 -1.83 -5.20
N PHE A 159 7.40 -2.88 -5.64
CA PHE A 159 8.74 -2.83 -6.20
C PHE A 159 8.67 -2.84 -7.72
N TYR A 160 9.54 -2.07 -8.37
CA TYR A 160 9.64 -2.02 -9.82
C TYR A 160 11.08 -2.00 -10.27
N VAL A 161 11.37 -2.81 -11.29
CA VAL A 161 12.58 -2.74 -12.11
C VAL A 161 12.14 -3.08 -13.53
N LYS A 162 12.82 -2.55 -14.55
CA LYS A 162 12.43 -2.73 -15.95
C LYS A 162 12.10 -4.20 -16.29
N GLY A 163 10.86 -4.46 -16.67
CA GLY A 163 10.32 -5.77 -17.04
C GLY A 163 9.72 -6.57 -15.88
N LYS A 164 9.74 -6.05 -14.65
CA LYS A 164 9.26 -6.76 -13.46
C LYS A 164 8.63 -5.82 -12.44
N ALA A 165 7.45 -6.20 -11.94
CA ALA A 165 6.83 -5.55 -10.79
C ALA A 165 6.52 -6.59 -9.69
N ILE A 166 6.71 -6.22 -8.43
CA ILE A 166 6.35 -7.06 -7.28
C ILE A 166 5.51 -6.23 -6.32
N LEU A 167 4.26 -6.63 -6.10
CA LEU A 167 3.38 -6.04 -5.09
C LEU A 167 3.33 -6.96 -3.86
N VAL A 168 3.73 -6.45 -2.69
CA VAL A 168 3.58 -7.12 -1.41
C VAL A 168 2.45 -6.46 -0.65
N VAL A 169 1.44 -7.25 -0.26
CA VAL A 169 0.36 -6.82 0.62
C VAL A 169 0.51 -7.54 1.94
N THR A 170 0.51 -6.80 3.05
CA THR A 170 0.59 -7.36 4.40
C THR A 170 -0.72 -7.14 5.15
N SER A 171 -1.14 -8.14 5.91
CA SER A 171 -2.25 -8.13 6.85
C SER A 171 -1.69 -8.55 8.21
N TYR A 172 -1.19 -7.57 8.96
CA TYR A 172 -0.48 -7.83 10.22
C TYR A 172 -1.00 -6.90 11.31
N LEU A 173 -1.41 -7.48 12.43
CA LEU A 173 -1.83 -6.76 13.63
C LEU A 173 -0.83 -7.04 14.75
N ASN A 174 -0.49 -6.04 15.56
CA ASN A 174 0.29 -6.30 16.76
C ASN A 174 -0.43 -7.39 17.61
N PRO A 175 0.27 -8.46 18.03
CA PRO A 175 -0.32 -9.57 18.78
C PRO A 175 -1.10 -9.13 20.02
N ASP A 176 -0.67 -8.09 20.72
CA ASP A 176 -1.33 -7.54 21.92
C ASP A 176 -2.72 -6.94 21.60
N LYS A 177 -3.02 -6.71 20.33
CA LYS A 177 -4.29 -6.16 19.85
C LYS A 177 -5.24 -7.22 19.29
N LEU A 178 -4.82 -8.49 19.17
CA LEU A 178 -5.65 -9.56 18.59
C LEU A 178 -6.91 -9.85 19.41
N GLY A 179 -6.89 -9.58 20.71
CA GLY A 179 -8.05 -9.75 21.59
C GLY A 179 -9.11 -8.65 21.48
N ASP A 180 -8.82 -7.52 20.83
CA ASP A 180 -9.75 -6.41 20.68
C ASP A 180 -10.50 -6.52 19.34
N SER A 181 -11.77 -6.95 19.41
CA SER A 181 -12.60 -7.17 18.22
C SER A 181 -12.81 -5.90 17.38
N LYS A 182 -12.88 -4.71 18.01
CA LYS A 182 -13.04 -3.45 17.28
C LYS A 182 -11.78 -3.12 16.48
N VAL A 183 -10.60 -3.34 17.08
CA VAL A 183 -9.32 -3.13 16.42
C VAL A 183 -9.12 -4.15 15.29
N VAL A 184 -9.45 -5.42 15.55
CA VAL A 184 -9.43 -6.48 14.54
C VAL A 184 -10.32 -6.12 13.35
N ASP A 185 -11.56 -5.71 13.59
CA ASP A 185 -12.49 -5.34 12.53
C ASP A 185 -12.02 -4.12 11.72
N TYR A 186 -11.41 -3.13 12.39
CA TYR A 186 -10.86 -1.96 11.72
C TYR A 186 -9.74 -2.32 10.73
N TYR A 187 -8.80 -3.19 11.12
CA TYR A 187 -7.63 -3.55 10.32
C TYR A 187 -7.83 -4.75 9.39
N LYS A 188 -9.04 -5.30 9.25
CA LYS A 188 -9.29 -6.35 8.25
C LYS A 188 -9.02 -5.85 6.83
N LEU A 189 -8.31 -6.69 6.07
CA LEU A 189 -8.15 -6.56 4.63
C LEU A 189 -8.97 -7.62 3.91
N TYR A 190 -9.41 -7.27 2.70
CA TYR A 190 -10.21 -8.13 1.85
C TYR A 190 -9.54 -8.27 0.49
N LEU A 191 -9.67 -9.45 -0.10
CA LEU A 191 -9.29 -9.75 -1.47
C LEU A 191 -10.57 -9.92 -2.29
N LEU A 192 -10.71 -9.10 -3.31
CA LEU A 192 -11.70 -9.25 -4.37
C LEU A 192 -11.07 -9.90 -5.58
N GLN A 193 -11.76 -10.89 -6.14
CA GLN A 193 -11.36 -11.59 -7.36
C GLN A 193 -12.50 -11.55 -8.38
N SER A 194 -12.13 -11.26 -9.62
CA SER A 194 -12.99 -11.25 -10.79
C SER A 194 -12.27 -11.91 -11.97
N LEU A 195 -12.94 -12.07 -13.11
CA LEU A 195 -12.31 -12.55 -14.34
C LEU A 195 -11.25 -11.56 -14.85
N ASP A 196 -11.47 -10.26 -14.65
CA ASP A 196 -10.66 -9.19 -15.22
C ASP A 196 -9.52 -8.73 -14.29
N GLY A 197 -9.44 -9.28 -13.07
CA GLY A 197 -8.39 -8.92 -12.13
C GLY A 197 -8.73 -9.16 -10.67
N SER A 198 -7.86 -8.65 -9.81
CA SER A 198 -7.97 -8.79 -8.35
C SER A 198 -7.58 -7.49 -7.65
N ALA A 199 -8.23 -7.20 -6.53
CA ALA A 199 -7.92 -6.03 -5.71
C ALA A 199 -7.88 -6.39 -4.22
N THR A 200 -6.92 -5.83 -3.50
CA THR A 200 -6.88 -5.88 -2.03
C THR A 200 -7.29 -4.53 -1.46
N PHE A 201 -8.18 -4.50 -0.49
CA PHE A 201 -8.66 -3.25 0.10
C PHE A 201 -9.03 -3.34 1.58
N SER A 202 -9.06 -2.18 2.22
CA SER A 202 -9.40 -2.03 3.64
C SER A 202 -10.90 -2.18 3.93
N SER A 203 -11.22 -2.46 5.18
CA SER A 203 -12.59 -2.45 5.72
C SER A 203 -13.38 -1.17 5.41
N SER A 204 -12.74 0.00 5.33
CA SER A 204 -13.39 1.27 4.99
C SER A 204 -13.95 1.29 3.57
N ILE A 205 -13.24 0.68 2.60
CA ILE A 205 -13.72 0.60 1.21
C ILE A 205 -14.87 -0.39 1.10
N LEU A 206 -14.80 -1.52 1.80
CA LEU A 206 -15.85 -2.54 1.79
C LEU A 206 -17.22 -1.98 2.19
N LYS A 207 -17.28 -1.03 3.13
CA LYS A 207 -18.53 -0.39 3.56
C LYS A 207 -19.28 0.32 2.43
N TYR A 208 -18.57 0.77 1.40
CA TYR A 208 -19.12 1.51 0.27
C TYR A 208 -19.13 0.70 -1.03
N TYR A 209 -18.36 -0.38 -1.11
CA TYR A 209 -18.33 -1.27 -2.26
C TYR A 209 -19.49 -2.26 -2.21
N ARG A 210 -20.24 -2.37 -3.32
CA ARG A 210 -21.25 -3.40 -3.51
C ARG A 210 -20.72 -4.40 -4.53
N ALA A 211 -20.32 -5.58 -4.05
CA ALA A 211 -19.97 -6.68 -4.93
C ALA A 211 -21.21 -7.09 -5.73
N LEU A 212 -21.07 -7.20 -7.04
CA LEU A 212 -22.13 -7.65 -7.93
C LEU A 212 -21.89 -9.10 -8.32
N ASN A 213 -20.72 -9.35 -8.94
CA ASN A 213 -20.34 -10.66 -9.47
C ASN A 213 -18.98 -11.14 -8.94
N GLU A 214 -18.32 -10.35 -8.08
CA GLU A 214 -16.98 -10.64 -7.61
C GLU A 214 -16.97 -11.46 -6.32
N ILE A 215 -15.96 -12.32 -6.18
CA ILE A 215 -15.74 -13.07 -4.94
C ILE A 215 -14.93 -12.20 -3.99
N VAL A 216 -15.50 -11.89 -2.82
CA VAL A 216 -14.82 -11.14 -1.76
C VAL A 216 -14.50 -12.09 -0.61
N SER A 217 -13.21 -12.20 -0.28
CA SER A 217 -12.71 -13.01 0.83
C SER A 217 -11.87 -12.18 1.79
N GLY A 218 -11.86 -12.54 3.07
CA GLY A 218 -10.98 -11.90 4.05
C GLY A 218 -9.54 -12.40 3.90
N ILE A 219 -8.56 -11.50 3.93
CA ILE A 219 -7.15 -11.87 4.04
C ILE A 219 -6.87 -12.20 5.51
N PRO A 220 -6.34 -13.39 5.84
CA PRO A 220 -6.04 -13.75 7.23
C PRO A 220 -5.13 -12.72 7.91
N LEU A 221 -5.35 -12.44 9.19
CA LEU A 221 -4.38 -11.69 9.98
C LEU A 221 -3.10 -12.51 10.13
N GLN A 222 -1.98 -11.83 10.39
CA GLN A 222 -0.66 -12.44 10.47
C GLN A 222 -0.25 -13.12 9.15
N SER A 223 -0.67 -12.55 8.02
CA SER A 223 -0.36 -13.07 6.69
C SER A 223 -0.08 -11.97 5.68
N GLY A 224 0.42 -12.35 4.52
CA GLY A 224 0.53 -11.46 3.39
C GLY A 224 0.43 -12.21 2.06
N ILE A 225 0.37 -11.44 0.99
CA ILE A 225 0.33 -11.93 -0.39
C ILE A 225 1.40 -11.20 -1.16
N VAL A 226 2.25 -11.93 -1.86
CA VAL A 226 3.15 -11.36 -2.87
C VAL A 226 2.55 -11.63 -4.24
N VAL A 227 2.44 -10.59 -5.06
CA VAL A 227 2.08 -10.65 -6.48
C VAL A 227 3.31 -10.27 -7.27
N GLU A 228 3.91 -11.23 -7.95
CA GLU A 228 5.03 -11.01 -8.87
C GLU A 228 4.51 -11.00 -10.30
N VAL A 229 4.95 -10.01 -11.07
CA VAL A 229 4.55 -9.81 -12.45
C VAL A 229 5.78 -9.72 -13.33
N ASP A 230 5.87 -10.60 -14.33
CA ASP A 230 6.74 -10.40 -15.49
C ASP A 230 5.98 -9.51 -16.49
N LEU A 231 6.41 -8.25 -16.57
CA LEU A 231 5.75 -7.24 -17.42
C LEU A 231 5.97 -7.50 -18.92
N ARG A 232 6.98 -8.30 -19.29
CA ARG A 232 7.25 -8.62 -20.70
C ARG A 232 6.39 -9.76 -21.21
N ARG A 233 6.05 -10.70 -20.32
CA ARG A 233 5.23 -11.87 -20.62
C ARG A 233 3.78 -11.74 -20.15
N LEU A 234 3.50 -10.71 -19.34
CA LEU A 234 2.21 -10.52 -18.66
C LEU A 234 1.85 -11.74 -17.79
N GLU A 235 2.87 -12.39 -17.22
CA GLU A 235 2.70 -13.53 -16.31
C GLU A 235 2.59 -13.03 -14.88
N VAL A 236 1.60 -13.55 -14.15
CA VAL A 236 1.34 -13.16 -12.76
C VAL A 236 1.42 -14.37 -11.84
N ALA A 237 2.34 -14.33 -10.87
CA ALA A 237 2.41 -15.29 -9.78
C ALA A 237 1.89 -14.67 -8.49
N ARG A 238 1.11 -15.43 -7.72
CA ARG A 238 0.59 -15.02 -6.41
C ARG A 238 1.01 -16.02 -5.34
N VAL A 239 1.75 -15.55 -4.34
CA VAL A 239 2.32 -16.40 -3.29
C VAL A 239 1.89 -15.87 -1.92
N PRO A 240 1.06 -16.61 -1.17
CA PRO A 240 0.74 -16.25 0.20
C PRO A 240 1.92 -16.55 1.13
N PHE A 241 2.03 -15.79 2.21
CA PHE A 241 2.98 -16.04 3.28
C PHE A 241 2.37 -15.73 4.66
N ARG A 242 2.98 -16.26 5.71
CA ARG A 242 2.63 -15.98 7.12
C ARG A 242 3.73 -15.22 7.83
N PHE A 243 3.40 -14.44 8.85
CA PHE A 243 4.40 -13.82 9.73
C PHE A 243 4.93 -14.80 10.76
#